data_AF-A0A382D0C2-F1
#
_entry.id   AF-A0A382D0C2-F1
#
_cell.length_a   1.000
_cell.length_b   1.000
_cell.length_c   1.000
_cell.angle_alpha   90.00
_cell.angle_beta   90.00
_cell.angle_gamma   90.00
#
_symmetry.space_group_name_H-M   'P 1'
#
loop_
_entity.id
_entity.type
_entity.pdbx_description
1 polymer ?
#
loop_
_entity_poly.entity_id
_entity_poly.type
_entity_poly.pdbx_seq_one_letter_code
_entity_poly.pdbx_strand_id
1 'polypeptide(L)'
;RQVIETAGYGPGYTYFTHRVGHGIGMDGHEWPYLVKGNRTPLIQGNVFSDEPGIYVPGEFGVRLEDCMYISETGAELFTPQSPSLDDPFGNWDR
;
A
#
# COMPACT_ATOMS: atom_id res chain seq x y z
N ARG A 1 4.38 2.18 -7.87
CA ARG A 1 5.10 3.45 -8.16
C ARG A 1 4.79 4.01 -9.54
N GLN A 2 4.91 3.23 -10.63
CA GLN A 2 4.72 3.71 -12.00
C GLN A 2 3.47 4.57 -12.20
N VAL A 3 2.31 4.15 -11.67
CA VAL A 3 1.05 4.93 -11.71
C VAL A 3 1.21 6.37 -11.20
N ILE A 4 1.88 6.54 -10.04
CA ILE A 4 2.12 7.83 -9.41
C ILE A 4 3.11 8.67 -10.24
N GLU A 5 4.15 8.03 -10.78
CA GLU A 5 5.13 8.73 -11.64
C GLU A 5 4.50 9.22 -12.94
N THR A 6 3.72 8.38 -13.62
CA THR A 6 2.98 8.74 -14.83
C THR A 6 1.97 9.87 -14.59
N ALA A 7 1.40 9.96 -13.38
CA ALA A 7 0.51 11.03 -12.99
C ALA A 7 1.22 12.37 -12.64
N GLY A 8 2.55 12.45 -12.74
CA GLY A 8 3.31 13.67 -12.49
C GLY A 8 3.80 13.86 -11.05
N TYR A 9 3.56 12.89 -10.15
CA TYR A 9 3.99 12.93 -8.76
C TYR A 9 5.32 12.16 -8.51
N GLY A 10 6.03 11.84 -9.59
CA GLY A 10 7.36 11.24 -9.57
C GLY A 10 8.50 12.24 -9.83
N PRO A 11 9.70 11.75 -10.20
CA PRO A 11 10.12 10.34 -10.17
C PRO A 11 10.54 9.88 -8.76
N GLY A 12 10.60 8.56 -8.54
CA GLY A 12 11.21 7.97 -7.35
C GLY A 12 10.48 8.32 -6.05
N TYR A 13 11.10 9.17 -5.23
CA TYR A 13 10.64 9.53 -3.88
C TYR A 13 10.24 11.00 -3.75
N THR A 14 10.01 11.72 -4.86
CA THR A 14 9.65 13.15 -4.84
C THR A 14 8.40 13.40 -4.01
N TYR A 15 7.27 12.79 -4.37
CA TYR A 15 6.01 12.89 -3.59
C TYR A 15 5.59 11.56 -2.95
N PHE A 16 6.09 10.42 -3.45
CA PHE A 16 5.91 9.11 -2.82
C PHE A 16 7.16 8.70 -2.03
N THR A 17 7.26 9.23 -0.81
CA THR A 17 8.52 9.39 -0.04
C THR A 17 9.01 8.14 0.71
N HIS A 18 8.23 7.06 0.76
CA HIS A 18 8.57 5.84 1.49
C HIS A 18 8.31 4.58 0.65
N ARG A 19 8.58 3.38 1.22
CA ARG A 19 8.27 2.07 0.62
C ARG A 19 6.76 1.89 0.36
N VAL A 20 6.38 0.90 -0.45
CA VAL A 20 4.95 0.63 -0.74
C VAL A 20 4.22 0.07 0.47
N GLY A 21 4.91 -0.77 1.23
CA GLY A 21 4.36 -1.35 2.45
C GLY A 21 5.39 -2.21 3.16
N HIS A 22 4.97 -2.83 4.24
CA HIS A 22 5.76 -3.71 5.10
C HIS A 22 4.98 -4.99 5.40
N GLY A 23 5.67 -6.03 5.85
CA GLY A 23 5.01 -7.20 6.41
C GLY A 23 4.30 -6.81 7.71
N ILE A 24 3.22 -7.49 8.04
CA ILE A 24 2.47 -7.24 9.28
C ILE A 24 1.96 -8.55 9.86
N GLY A 25 2.01 -8.67 11.18
CA GLY A 25 1.62 -9.88 11.90
C GLY A 25 1.53 -9.61 13.39
N MET A 26 2.44 -10.22 14.16
CA MET A 26 2.54 -9.94 15.60
C MET A 26 3.23 -8.61 15.87
N ASP A 27 4.10 -8.17 14.96
CA ASP A 27 4.67 -6.84 14.96
C ASP A 27 3.96 -5.96 13.93
N GLY A 28 3.85 -4.66 14.25
CA GLY A 28 3.26 -3.68 13.33
C GLY A 28 4.06 -3.58 12.03
N HIS A 29 5.38 -3.72 12.09
CA HIS A 29 6.27 -3.80 10.93
C HIS A 29 7.16 -5.04 11.03
N GLU A 30 7.00 -5.98 10.12
CA GLU A 30 7.82 -7.19 10.01
C GLU A 30 8.21 -7.48 8.55
N TRP A 31 8.94 -8.57 8.33
CA TRP A 31 9.32 -9.03 7.00
C TRP A 31 8.16 -9.77 6.31
N PRO A 32 8.07 -9.73 4.97
CA PRO A 32 8.94 -9.03 4.02
C PRO A 32 8.55 -7.57 3.76
N TYR A 33 9.49 -6.75 3.27
CA TYR A 33 9.21 -5.35 2.89
C TYR A 33 8.94 -5.17 1.40
N LEU A 34 7.87 -4.46 1.04
CA LEU A 34 7.55 -4.05 -0.33
C LEU A 34 8.34 -2.77 -0.70
N VAL A 35 9.64 -2.92 -0.88
CA VAL A 35 10.59 -1.81 -1.08
C VAL A 35 11.48 -2.02 -2.30
N LYS A 36 11.88 -0.91 -2.95
CA LYS A 36 12.75 -0.95 -4.13
C LYS A 36 14.05 -1.70 -3.81
N GLY A 37 14.37 -2.71 -4.61
CA GLY A 37 15.58 -3.51 -4.47
C GLY A 37 15.42 -4.81 -3.66
N ASN A 38 14.31 -4.98 -2.91
CA ASN A 38 14.03 -6.26 -2.28
C ASN A 38 13.64 -7.29 -3.36
N ARG A 39 14.32 -8.44 -3.36
CA ARG A 39 14.10 -9.54 -4.31
C ARG A 39 13.52 -10.79 -3.65
N THR A 40 13.13 -10.70 -2.38
CA THR A 40 12.48 -11.81 -1.66
C THR A 40 11.20 -12.20 -2.40
N PRO A 41 11.04 -13.47 -2.82
CA PRO A 41 9.81 -13.94 -3.43
C PRO A 41 8.64 -13.83 -2.44
N LEU A 42 7.49 -13.37 -2.93
CA LEU A 42 6.25 -13.44 -2.17
C LEU A 42 5.75 -14.89 -2.21
N ILE A 43 5.42 -15.44 -1.05
CA ILE A 43 4.88 -16.79 -0.91
C ILE A 43 3.50 -16.75 -0.26
N GLN A 44 2.71 -17.81 -0.48
CA GLN A 44 1.41 -17.99 0.15
C GLN A 44 1.50 -17.80 1.67
N GLY A 45 0.54 -17.05 2.23
CA GLY A 45 0.47 -16.73 3.64
C GLY A 45 1.29 -15.52 4.07
N ASN A 46 2.12 -14.92 3.21
CA ASN A 46 2.70 -13.61 3.53
C ASN A 46 1.59 -12.55 3.63
N VAL A 47 1.74 -11.63 4.59
CA VAL A 47 0.78 -10.55 4.88
C VAL A 47 1.51 -9.22 4.85
N PHE A 48 0.91 -8.19 4.24
CA PHE A 48 1.51 -6.88 4.05
C PHE A 48 0.51 -5.74 4.23
N SER A 49 0.99 -4.55 4.56
CA SER A 49 0.32 -3.30 4.17
C SER A 49 0.52 -3.04 2.66
N ASP A 50 -0.49 -2.48 2.00
CA ASP A 50 -0.38 -1.79 0.71
C ASP A 50 -0.80 -0.34 0.90
N GLU A 51 0.19 0.56 1.04
CA GLU A 51 -0.01 1.90 1.56
C GLU A 51 0.72 3.02 0.77
N PRO A 52 0.64 3.06 -0.57
CA PRO A 52 1.31 4.10 -1.35
C PRO A 52 0.74 5.50 -1.03
N GLY A 53 1.52 6.31 -0.30
CA GLY A 53 1.17 7.70 0.02
C GLY A 53 1.76 8.71 -0.96
N ILE A 54 1.02 9.78 -1.24
CA ILE A 54 1.46 10.97 -1.97
C ILE A 54 1.43 12.15 -1.00
N TYR A 55 2.55 12.84 -0.83
CA TYR A 55 2.70 13.95 0.11
C TYR A 55 3.23 15.18 -0.61
N VAL A 56 2.41 16.22 -0.75
CA VAL A 56 2.75 17.51 -1.36
C VAL A 56 3.24 18.46 -0.27
N PRO A 57 4.56 18.75 -0.20
CA PRO A 57 5.12 19.55 0.89
C PRO A 57 4.48 20.93 1.00
N GLY A 58 4.08 21.31 2.22
CA GLY A 58 3.43 22.59 2.49
C GLY A 58 1.94 22.64 2.14
N GLU A 59 1.37 21.55 1.60
CA GLU A 59 -0.05 21.49 1.23
C GLU A 59 -0.78 20.39 2.01
N PHE A 60 -0.65 19.12 1.58
CA PHE A 60 -1.35 17.99 2.19
C PHE A 60 -0.68 16.65 1.83
N GLY A 61 -1.18 15.56 2.41
CA GLY A 61 -0.85 14.21 1.99
C GLY A 61 -2.07 13.31 1.98
N VAL A 62 -2.07 12.34 1.08
CA VAL A 62 -3.11 11.31 0.97
C VAL A 62 -2.44 9.95 0.98
N ARG A 63 -2.95 9.06 1.84
CA ARG A 63 -2.56 7.66 1.90
C ARG A 63 -3.83 6.83 2.09
N LEU A 64 -3.97 5.81 1.26
CA LEU A 64 -4.88 4.70 1.48
C LEU A 64 -4.03 3.51 1.88
N GLU A 65 -4.42 2.82 2.94
CA GLU A 65 -3.71 1.67 3.48
C GLU A 65 -4.72 0.58 3.79
N ASP A 66 -4.56 -0.53 3.08
CA ASP A 66 -5.29 -1.77 3.34
C ASP A 66 -4.26 -2.89 3.50
N CYS A 67 -4.53 -3.84 4.38
CA CYS A 67 -3.71 -5.03 4.49
C CYS A 67 -4.14 -6.06 3.44
N MET A 68 -3.18 -6.83 2.94
CA MET A 68 -3.43 -7.95 2.03
C MET A 68 -2.63 -9.19 2.42
N TYR A 69 -3.13 -10.36 2.06
CA TYR A 69 -2.37 -11.60 2.15
C TYR A 69 -2.24 -12.28 0.78
N ILE A 70 -1.17 -13.05 0.61
CA ILE A 70 -0.95 -13.85 -0.60
C ILE A 70 -1.70 -15.18 -0.46
N SER A 71 -2.73 -15.37 -1.27
CA SER A 71 -3.47 -16.63 -1.40
C SER A 71 -2.81 -17.54 -2.45
N GLU A 72 -3.40 -18.70 -2.72
CA GLU A 72 -2.88 -19.66 -3.72
C GLU A 72 -2.89 -19.09 -5.15
N THR A 73 -3.79 -18.15 -5.42
CA THR A 73 -4.04 -17.64 -6.78
C THR A 73 -3.70 -16.16 -6.95
N GLY A 74 -3.25 -15.47 -5.90
CA GLY A 74 -2.97 -14.04 -5.98
C GLY A 74 -2.88 -13.36 -4.62
N ALA A 75 -3.26 -12.09 -4.56
CA ALA A 75 -3.36 -11.33 -3.32
C ALA A 75 -4.84 -11.02 -3.03
N GLU A 76 -5.22 -11.06 -1.76
CA GLU A 76 -6.56 -10.74 -1.27
C GLU A 76 -6.48 -9.71 -0.16
N LEU A 77 -7.34 -8.70 -0.22
CA LEU A 77 -7.43 -7.64 0.78
C LEU A 77 -8.19 -8.13 2.02
N PHE A 78 -7.74 -7.71 3.21
CA PHE A 78 -8.49 -7.90 4.45
C PHE A 78 -9.70 -6.96 4.54
N THR A 79 -9.58 -5.77 3.95
CA THR A 79 -10.58 -4.70 3.98
C THR A 79 -10.97 -4.25 2.57
N PRO A 80 -12.23 -3.87 2.32
CA PRO A 80 -12.61 -3.23 1.07
C PRO A 80 -11.91 -1.87 0.91
N GLN A 81 -11.47 -1.55 -0.30
CA GLN A 81 -10.83 -0.26 -0.59
C GLN A 81 -11.81 0.90 -0.49
N SER A 82 -11.31 2.05 -0.07
CA SER A 82 -12.05 3.31 -0.10
C SER A 82 -12.47 3.68 -1.53
N PRO A 83 -13.78 3.79 -1.84
CA PRO A 83 -14.23 4.11 -3.18
C PRO A 83 -14.02 5.59 -3.55
N SER A 84 -14.02 6.49 -2.56
CA SER A 84 -13.79 7.92 -2.79
C SER A 84 -13.31 8.65 -1.53
N LEU A 85 -12.95 9.92 -1.69
CA LEU A 85 -12.57 10.79 -0.58
C LEU A 85 -13.75 11.15 0.34
N ASP A 86 -14.93 11.36 -0.26
CA ASP A 86 -16.15 11.75 0.46
C ASP A 86 -16.90 10.56 1.08
N ASP A 87 -16.58 9.36 0.61
CA ASP A 87 -17.12 8.10 1.09
C ASP A 87 -15.97 7.09 1.28
N PRO A 88 -15.16 7.23 2.34
CA PRO A 88 -13.93 6.46 2.51
C PRO A 88 -14.17 5.00 2.88
N PHE A 89 -15.38 4.65 3.29
CA PHE A 89 -15.75 3.27 3.58
C PHE A 89 -16.71 2.74 2.51
N GLY A 90 -17.65 3.53 2.00
CA GLY A 90 -18.73 2.97 1.19
C GLY A 90 -19.66 2.12 2.04
N ASN A 91 -20.29 1.13 1.42
CA ASN A 91 -21.22 0.23 2.09
C ASN A 91 -20.45 -0.91 2.77
N TRP A 92 -19.87 -0.65 3.95
CA TRP A 92 -19.24 -1.69 4.80
C TRP A 92 -20.25 -2.60 5.50
N ASP A 93 -21.53 -2.54 5.13
CA ASP A 93 -22.58 -3.45 5.58
C ASP A 93 -22.32 -4.88 5.05
N ARG A 94 -21.46 -5.60 5.77
CA ARG A 94 -21.33 -7.06 5.76
C ARG A 94 -21.63 -7.60 7.14
#